data_AF-A0A974UR15-F1
#
_entry.id   AF-A0A974UR15-F1
#
_cell.length_a   1.000
_cell.length_b   1.000
_cell.length_c   1.000
_cell.angle_alpha   90.00
_cell.angle_beta   90.00
_cell.angle_gamma   90.00
#
_symmetry.space_group_name_H-M   'P 1'
#
loop_
_entity.id
_entity.type
_entity.pdbx_description
1 polymer ?
#
loop_
_entity_poly.entity_id
_entity_poly.type
_entity_poly.pdbx_seq_one_letter_code
_entity_poly.pdbx_strand_id
1 'polypeptide(L)'
;MRRILTVCAAVLAAGTAVAAPALAVSGGEPAQAGAAPWMATITFKGDQPLVQRESCGGALIAPDRVATAAHCLDHGDPTHLEVHLGGGTLSQEPGRVVPIAGWSVDPAFRLIPSPLDPQSFEKSSAAEDAAVIKLAHPVFGVPTLPVARTAPKPGSTVDVYGHGLTKAPDPKDPTAALGDQLKHARLSVIDDRTCAAGLADPAMLDGPSVLCTQGTATVCPGDSGGPLVEKTPLGDRLAGIVSFAGETAGKQCGEPTVDGFGDAAAMRSFLTQPRPPLAPMADTEPAITGTKAAGATLTCEAPKWSTPPAKADYAWYYNKVDPSNGFEFYVPVEGATSPTLTVTPDLSGHKLNCGITASTAGGTVLLYSDVV
;
A
#
# COMPACT_ATOMS: atom_id res chain seq x y z
N MET A 1 77.43 -8.99 -11.51
CA MET A 1 77.32 -7.85 -10.55
C MET A 1 76.76 -6.69 -11.36
N ARG A 2 75.62 -6.04 -11.12
CA ARG A 2 74.78 -5.77 -9.94
C ARG A 2 73.30 -5.99 -10.31
N ARG A 3 72.52 -6.58 -9.41
CA ARG A 3 71.05 -6.65 -9.47
C ARG A 3 70.50 -5.28 -9.02
N ILE A 4 69.63 -4.66 -9.80
CA ILE A 4 68.82 -3.52 -9.36
C ILE A 4 67.41 -4.05 -9.13
N LEU A 5 67.01 -4.12 -7.85
CA LEU A 5 65.64 -4.32 -7.43
C LEU A 5 64.86 -3.02 -7.70
N THR A 6 63.82 -3.08 -8.51
CA THR A 6 62.80 -2.04 -8.56
C THR A 6 61.60 -2.52 -7.77
N VAL A 7 61.43 -1.98 -6.56
CA VAL A 7 60.24 -2.14 -5.72
C VAL A 7 59.16 -1.23 -6.29
N CYS A 8 58.15 -1.79 -6.95
CA CYS A 8 56.91 -1.05 -7.23
C CYS A 8 56.07 -1.04 -5.94
N ALA A 9 55.99 0.12 -5.31
CA ALA A 9 55.07 0.38 -4.20
C ALA A 9 53.63 0.31 -4.73
N ALA A 10 52.85 -0.65 -4.25
CA ALA A 10 51.41 -0.66 -4.44
C ALA A 10 50.80 0.45 -3.58
N VAL A 11 50.32 1.51 -4.24
CA VAL A 11 49.46 2.51 -3.59
C VAL A 11 48.10 1.86 -3.38
N LEU A 12 47.84 1.35 -2.17
CA LEU A 12 46.47 1.09 -1.74
C LEU A 12 45.77 2.44 -1.59
N ALA A 13 45.05 2.86 -2.63
CA ALA A 13 43.99 3.84 -2.47
C ALA A 13 42.87 3.17 -1.68
N ALA A 14 42.86 3.37 -0.36
CA ALA A 14 41.70 3.09 0.46
C ALA A 14 40.60 4.08 0.06
N GLY A 15 39.82 3.71 -0.95
CA GLY A 15 38.59 4.40 -1.27
C GLY A 15 37.64 4.24 -0.10
N THR A 16 37.47 5.29 0.70
CA THR A 16 36.35 5.38 1.61
C THR A 16 35.09 5.47 0.76
N ALA A 17 34.44 4.33 0.52
CA ALA A 17 33.06 4.31 0.09
C ALA A 17 32.25 4.96 1.23
N VAL A 18 31.96 6.25 1.09
CA VAL A 18 30.93 6.89 1.92
C VAL A 18 29.63 6.24 1.48
N ALA A 19 29.16 5.27 2.26
CA ALA A 19 27.82 4.75 2.08
C ALA A 19 26.85 5.95 2.17
N ALA A 20 26.18 6.25 1.06
CA ALA A 20 25.09 7.21 1.07
C ALA A 20 24.04 6.73 2.08
N PRO A 21 23.46 7.61 2.91
CA PRO A 21 22.45 7.18 3.84
C PRO A 21 21.27 6.60 3.05
N ALA A 22 20.81 5.42 3.47
CA ALA A 22 19.56 4.84 3.01
C ALA A 22 18.40 5.63 3.62
N LEU A 23 17.50 6.11 2.77
CA LEU A 23 16.49 7.12 3.09
C LEU A 23 15.13 6.72 2.44
N ALA A 24 13.94 6.89 3.06
CA ALA A 24 12.60 6.55 2.54
C ALA A 24 12.35 7.18 1.16
N VAL A 25 11.63 6.52 0.26
CA VAL A 25 11.98 6.61 -1.17
C VAL A 25 13.48 6.33 -1.28
N SER A 26 13.87 5.06 -1.41
CA SER A 26 15.29 4.66 -1.31
C SER A 26 16.19 5.52 -2.19
N GLY A 27 17.15 6.22 -1.58
CA GLY A 27 18.04 7.17 -2.28
C GLY A 27 17.49 8.60 -2.43
N GLY A 28 16.31 8.90 -1.89
CA GLY A 28 15.70 10.22 -1.81
C GLY A 28 16.23 11.08 -0.66
N GLU A 29 15.84 12.35 -0.62
CA GLU A 29 16.28 13.32 0.39
C GLU A 29 15.14 13.74 1.32
N PRO A 30 15.44 14.15 2.58
CA PRO A 30 14.42 14.66 3.49
C PRO A 30 13.59 15.79 2.89
N ALA A 31 12.26 15.65 2.95
CA ALA A 31 11.38 16.73 2.54
C ALA A 31 11.50 17.90 3.51
N GLN A 32 11.53 19.11 2.94
CA GLN A 32 11.46 20.33 3.75
C GLN A 32 10.15 20.36 4.52
N ALA A 33 10.19 20.86 5.77
CA ALA A 33 9.01 21.02 6.59
C ALA A 33 7.94 21.82 5.84
N GLY A 34 6.73 21.26 5.74
CA GLY A 34 5.61 21.89 5.03
C GLY A 34 5.67 21.85 3.50
N ALA A 35 6.63 21.14 2.88
CA ALA A 35 6.73 21.04 1.42
C ALA A 35 5.61 20.19 0.77
N ALA A 36 5.03 19.25 1.51
CA ALA A 36 3.97 18.37 1.04
C ALA A 36 2.82 18.28 2.07
N PRO A 37 2.09 19.39 2.32
CA PRO A 37 1.04 19.43 3.34
C PRO A 37 -0.16 18.53 3.01
N TRP A 38 -0.35 18.19 1.74
CA TRP A 38 -1.35 17.22 1.26
C TRP A 38 -0.99 15.77 1.53
N MET A 39 0.25 15.46 1.93
CA MET A 39 0.69 14.09 2.17
C MET A 39 -0.16 13.43 3.24
N ALA A 40 -0.64 12.22 2.95
CA ALA A 40 -1.38 11.39 3.87
C ALA A 40 -0.58 10.12 4.15
N THR A 41 -0.47 9.74 5.42
CA THR A 41 -0.06 8.40 5.84
C THR A 41 -1.31 7.66 6.29
N ILE A 42 -1.61 6.52 5.66
CA ILE A 42 -2.76 5.67 5.93
C ILE A 42 -2.23 4.46 6.67
N THR A 43 -2.77 4.17 7.85
CA THR A 43 -2.24 3.08 8.69
C THR A 43 -3.34 2.39 9.46
N PHE A 44 -3.06 1.19 9.96
CA PHE A 44 -3.90 0.55 10.95
C PHE A 44 -3.89 1.34 12.28
N LYS A 45 -5.08 1.43 12.88
CA LYS A 45 -5.24 1.93 14.25
C LYS A 45 -4.50 1.02 15.22
N GLY A 46 -3.87 1.61 16.22
CA GLY A 46 -3.24 0.85 17.29
C GLY A 46 -2.31 1.69 18.13
N ASP A 47 -1.85 1.09 19.24
CA ASP A 47 -1.02 1.77 20.24
C ASP A 47 0.48 1.71 19.92
N GLN A 48 0.87 0.98 18.87
CA GLN A 48 2.28 0.90 18.45
C GLN A 48 2.76 2.24 17.87
N PRO A 49 4.07 2.54 17.94
CA PRO A 49 4.64 3.72 17.30
C PRO A 49 4.24 3.79 15.82
N LEU A 50 3.82 4.96 15.34
CA LEU A 50 3.28 5.14 13.99
C LEU A 50 4.24 4.64 12.89
N VAL A 51 5.53 4.90 13.04
CA VAL A 51 6.59 4.44 12.14
C VAL A 51 6.72 2.91 12.02
N GLN A 52 6.21 2.15 12.99
CA GLN A 52 6.27 0.69 13.01
C GLN A 52 4.98 0.05 12.50
N ARG A 53 3.93 0.84 12.25
CA ARG A 53 2.68 0.33 11.73
C ARG A 53 2.79 0.22 10.21
N GLU A 54 2.27 -0.87 9.67
CA GLU A 54 2.08 -0.98 8.23
C GLU A 54 1.27 0.22 7.73
N SER A 55 1.75 0.82 6.65
CA SER A 55 1.14 2.04 6.13
C SER A 55 1.25 2.11 4.61
N CYS A 56 0.32 2.86 4.04
CA CYS A 56 0.40 3.38 2.68
C CYS A 56 0.49 4.91 2.73
N GLY A 57 0.94 5.51 1.65
CA GLY A 57 0.81 6.92 1.36
C GLY A 57 -0.53 7.30 0.73
N GLY A 58 -0.75 8.60 0.60
CA GLY A 58 -1.87 9.18 -0.10
C GLY A 58 -1.71 10.69 -0.27
N ALA A 59 -2.64 11.33 -0.97
CA ALA A 59 -2.69 12.78 -1.10
C ALA A 59 -4.09 13.34 -0.94
N LEU A 60 -4.23 14.41 -0.16
CA LEU A 60 -5.47 15.17 -0.04
C LEU A 60 -5.80 15.87 -1.37
N ILE A 61 -6.71 15.31 -2.17
CA ILE A 61 -7.10 15.83 -3.49
C ILE A 61 -8.30 16.78 -3.45
N ALA A 62 -9.06 16.74 -2.36
CA ALA A 62 -10.14 17.67 -2.01
C ALA A 62 -10.26 17.73 -0.48
N PRO A 63 -10.94 18.73 0.11
CA PRO A 63 -11.03 18.86 1.57
C PRO A 63 -11.52 17.60 2.29
N ASP A 64 -12.34 16.77 1.65
CA ASP A 64 -12.90 15.55 2.22
C ASP A 64 -12.37 14.26 1.58
N ARG A 65 -11.30 14.33 0.78
CA ARG A 65 -10.83 13.20 -0.05
C ARG A 65 -9.33 13.04 -0.08
N VAL A 66 -8.89 11.82 0.16
CA VAL A 66 -7.51 11.38 -0.05
C VAL A 66 -7.49 10.38 -1.21
N ALA A 67 -6.65 10.63 -2.21
CA ALA A 67 -6.30 9.64 -3.23
C ALA A 67 -5.21 8.72 -2.68
N THR A 68 -5.31 7.43 -2.98
CA THR A 68 -4.32 6.39 -2.64
C THR A 68 -4.42 5.25 -3.67
N ALA A 69 -3.63 4.21 -3.52
CA ALA A 69 -3.70 3.03 -4.39
C ALA A 69 -4.90 2.16 -4.02
N ALA A 70 -5.50 1.49 -5.01
CA ALA A 70 -6.57 0.52 -4.77
C ALA A 70 -6.08 -0.62 -3.89
N HIS A 71 -4.86 -1.09 -4.15
CA HIS A 71 -4.30 -2.22 -3.43
C HIS A 71 -4.05 -1.97 -1.94
N CYS A 72 -4.01 -0.70 -1.51
CA CYS A 72 -3.91 -0.34 -0.10
C CYS A 72 -5.22 -0.57 0.67
N LEU A 73 -6.36 -0.61 -0.02
CA LEU A 73 -7.70 -0.64 0.59
C LEU A 73 -8.55 -1.84 0.17
N ASP A 74 -8.27 -2.42 -0.99
CA ASP A 74 -9.05 -3.52 -1.55
C ASP A 74 -9.07 -4.72 -0.58
N HIS A 75 -10.27 -5.24 -0.32
CA HIS A 75 -10.53 -6.26 0.70
C HIS A 75 -10.16 -5.88 2.15
N GLY A 76 -9.76 -4.63 2.42
CA GLY A 76 -9.50 -4.14 3.77
C GLY A 76 -10.77 -3.85 4.57
N ASP A 77 -10.61 -3.51 5.85
CA ASP A 77 -11.69 -3.02 6.72
C ASP A 77 -11.47 -1.53 7.04
N PRO A 78 -12.37 -0.62 6.60
CA PRO A 78 -12.24 0.81 6.84
C PRO A 78 -12.29 1.20 8.31
N THR A 79 -12.87 0.37 9.16
CA THR A 79 -12.96 0.64 10.59
C THR A 79 -11.62 0.47 11.30
N HIS A 80 -10.68 -0.27 10.71
CA HIS A 80 -9.34 -0.52 11.25
C HIS A 80 -8.29 0.48 10.79
N LEU A 81 -8.59 1.33 9.80
CA LEU A 81 -7.63 2.31 9.28
C LEU A 81 -7.87 3.73 9.80
N GLU A 82 -6.80 4.51 9.85
CA GLU A 82 -6.83 5.95 10.10
C GLU A 82 -5.90 6.71 9.14
N VAL A 83 -6.19 8.00 8.94
CA VAL A 83 -5.41 8.89 8.07
C VAL A 83 -4.69 9.93 8.90
N HIS A 84 -3.39 10.04 8.70
CA HIS A 84 -2.52 11.08 9.24
C HIS A 84 -2.16 12.09 8.15
N LEU A 85 -2.70 13.31 8.20
CA LEU A 85 -2.44 14.34 7.21
C LEU A 85 -1.30 15.28 7.63
N GLY A 86 -0.38 15.53 6.71
CA GLY A 86 0.72 16.49 6.86
C GLY A 86 1.81 16.05 7.84
N GLY A 87 1.96 14.74 8.06
CA GLY A 87 3.02 14.19 8.90
C GLY A 87 4.41 14.44 8.30
N GLY A 88 5.30 15.09 9.05
CA GLY A 88 6.68 15.31 8.66
C GLY A 88 7.55 14.15 9.11
N THR A 89 7.80 14.07 10.41
CA THR A 89 8.50 12.96 11.08
C THR A 89 7.49 12.18 11.91
N LEU A 90 7.16 10.94 11.54
CA LEU A 90 6.04 10.21 12.15
C LEU A 90 6.14 10.05 13.67
N SER A 91 7.36 9.92 14.19
CA SER A 91 7.64 9.80 15.63
C SER A 91 7.48 11.09 16.45
N GLN A 92 7.50 12.27 15.80
CA GLN A 92 7.53 13.58 16.47
C GLN A 92 6.38 14.48 16.04
N GLU A 93 6.08 14.47 14.75
CA GLU A 93 5.11 15.29 14.04
C GLU A 93 4.21 14.37 13.18
N PRO A 94 3.37 13.52 13.80
CA PRO A 94 2.55 12.51 13.10
C PRO A 94 1.42 13.13 12.26
N GLY A 95 1.34 14.45 12.15
CA GLY A 95 0.27 15.15 11.44
C GLY A 95 -1.08 15.09 12.18
N ARG A 96 -2.13 15.50 11.48
CA ARG A 96 -3.51 15.49 11.98
C ARG A 96 -4.17 14.15 11.68
N VAL A 97 -4.64 13.47 12.72
CA VAL A 97 -5.49 12.28 12.58
C VAL A 97 -6.87 12.70 12.09
N VAL A 98 -7.36 12.06 11.02
CA VAL A 98 -8.68 12.30 10.44
C VAL A 98 -9.40 10.96 10.27
N PRO A 99 -10.59 10.77 10.89
CA PRO A 99 -11.35 9.54 10.74
C PRO A 99 -11.84 9.33 9.31
N ILE A 100 -11.98 8.06 8.94
CA ILE A 100 -12.52 7.61 7.65
C ILE A 100 -14.04 7.44 7.76
N ALA A 101 -14.79 7.91 6.77
CA ALA A 101 -16.23 7.66 6.63
C ALA A 101 -16.57 6.63 5.54
N GLY A 102 -15.56 6.08 4.89
CA GLY A 102 -15.64 5.05 3.87
C GLY A 102 -14.60 5.28 2.77
N TRP A 103 -14.52 4.35 1.83
CA TRP A 103 -13.68 4.49 0.64
C TRP A 103 -14.36 3.97 -0.61
N SER A 104 -13.79 4.31 -1.75
CA SER A 104 -14.12 3.73 -3.05
C SER A 104 -12.84 3.23 -3.69
N VAL A 105 -12.87 2.01 -4.22
CA VAL A 105 -11.85 1.44 -5.10
C VAL A 105 -12.28 1.65 -6.55
N ASP A 106 -11.33 1.90 -7.46
CA ASP A 106 -11.64 2.00 -8.89
C ASP A 106 -12.22 0.65 -9.36
N PRO A 107 -13.42 0.61 -9.96
CA PRO A 107 -14.04 -0.65 -10.37
C PRO A 107 -13.28 -1.38 -11.49
N ALA A 108 -12.34 -0.72 -12.17
CA ALA A 108 -11.48 -1.32 -13.18
C ALA A 108 -10.14 -1.83 -12.62
N PHE A 109 -9.88 -1.62 -11.32
CA PHE A 109 -8.69 -2.12 -10.64
C PHE A 109 -8.53 -3.63 -10.84
N ARG A 110 -7.32 -4.04 -11.20
CA ARG A 110 -6.94 -5.45 -11.24
C ARG A 110 -5.44 -5.61 -11.06
N LEU A 111 -5.07 -6.70 -10.41
CA LEU A 111 -3.70 -7.16 -10.38
C LEU A 111 -3.36 -7.90 -11.67
N ILE A 112 -2.14 -7.70 -12.13
CA ILE A 112 -1.56 -8.43 -13.26
C ILE A 112 -0.47 -9.34 -12.69
N PRO A 113 -0.75 -10.66 -12.58
CA PRO A 113 0.14 -11.62 -11.92
C PRO A 113 1.53 -11.67 -12.53
N SER A 114 2.54 -11.80 -11.67
CA SER A 114 3.93 -11.93 -12.10
C SER A 114 4.30 -13.37 -12.46
N PRO A 115 5.13 -13.60 -13.50
CA PRO A 115 5.67 -14.92 -13.77
C PRO A 115 6.67 -15.40 -12.71
N LEU A 116 7.19 -14.50 -11.88
CA LEU A 116 8.12 -14.86 -10.79
C LEU A 116 7.41 -15.59 -9.66
N ASP A 117 6.14 -15.26 -9.42
CA ASP A 117 5.22 -15.93 -8.51
C ASP A 117 3.78 -15.46 -8.79
N PRO A 118 2.98 -16.26 -9.53
CA PRO A 118 1.63 -15.86 -9.90
C PRO A 118 0.65 -15.71 -8.73
N GLN A 119 1.01 -16.20 -7.54
CA GLN A 119 0.20 -16.08 -6.32
C GLN A 119 0.66 -14.92 -5.44
N SER A 120 1.82 -14.33 -5.71
CA SER A 120 2.34 -13.21 -4.94
C SER A 120 1.71 -11.91 -5.41
N PHE A 121 0.89 -11.33 -4.52
CA PHE A 121 0.41 -9.95 -4.66
C PHE A 121 1.58 -8.98 -4.82
N GLU A 122 2.59 -9.08 -3.94
CA GLU A 122 3.74 -8.17 -3.90
C GLU A 122 4.52 -8.15 -5.22
N LYS A 123 4.71 -9.31 -5.87
CA LYS A 123 5.43 -9.35 -7.15
C LYS A 123 4.57 -8.95 -8.33
N SER A 124 3.25 -8.88 -8.17
CA SER A 124 2.34 -8.52 -9.24
C SER A 124 2.44 -7.03 -9.54
N SER A 125 2.14 -6.68 -10.79
CA SER A 125 1.85 -5.29 -11.15
C SER A 125 0.35 -5.05 -11.06
N ALA A 126 -0.08 -3.82 -11.32
CA ALA A 126 -1.49 -3.49 -11.27
C ALA A 126 -1.88 -2.56 -12.43
N ALA A 127 -3.18 -2.52 -12.67
CA ALA A 127 -3.80 -1.62 -13.61
C ALA A 127 -5.01 -0.97 -12.96
N GLU A 128 -5.24 0.30 -13.30
CA GLU A 128 -6.26 1.16 -12.67
C GLU A 128 -6.15 1.17 -11.14
N ASP A 129 -4.91 1.20 -10.63
CA ASP A 129 -4.60 1.12 -9.20
C ASP A 129 -4.81 2.45 -8.49
N ALA A 130 -6.09 2.80 -8.30
CA ALA A 130 -6.51 3.99 -7.57
C ALA A 130 -7.70 3.73 -6.65
N ALA A 131 -7.69 4.42 -5.53
CA ALA A 131 -8.82 4.52 -4.61
C ALA A 131 -8.96 5.92 -4.02
N VAL A 132 -10.15 6.21 -3.51
CA VAL A 132 -10.47 7.44 -2.80
C VAL A 132 -10.97 7.10 -1.40
N ILE A 133 -10.27 7.59 -0.37
CA ILE A 133 -10.76 7.61 1.00
C ILE A 133 -11.61 8.86 1.18
N LYS A 134 -12.84 8.67 1.66
CA LYS A 134 -13.72 9.75 2.10
C LYS A 134 -13.49 10.02 3.59
N LEU A 135 -13.05 11.22 3.90
CA LEU A 135 -12.84 11.66 5.28
C LEU A 135 -14.19 11.92 5.96
N ALA A 136 -14.28 11.64 7.27
CA ALA A 136 -15.49 11.86 8.05
C ALA A 136 -15.89 13.35 8.11
N HIS A 137 -14.90 14.24 8.09
CA HIS A 137 -15.10 15.68 8.06
C HIS A 137 -14.13 16.33 7.08
N PRO A 138 -14.56 17.37 6.34
CA PRO A 138 -13.66 18.16 5.52
C PRO A 138 -12.53 18.80 6.34
N VAL A 139 -11.33 18.79 5.77
CA VAL A 139 -10.11 19.37 6.30
C VAL A 139 -9.86 20.68 5.56
N PHE A 140 -10.01 21.79 6.28
CA PHE A 140 -9.70 23.13 5.80
C PHE A 140 -8.33 23.59 6.34
N GLY A 141 -7.68 24.51 5.63
CA GLY A 141 -6.37 25.05 6.01
C GLY A 141 -5.18 24.21 5.55
N VAL A 142 -5.42 23.05 4.93
CA VAL A 142 -4.41 22.22 4.26
C VAL A 142 -4.58 22.38 2.75
N PRO A 143 -3.54 22.82 2.00
CA PRO A 143 -3.59 22.84 0.54
C PRO A 143 -3.86 21.43 -0.01
N THR A 144 -4.83 21.31 -0.91
CA THR A 144 -5.08 20.08 -1.65
C THR A 144 -4.10 19.94 -2.81
N LEU A 145 -3.80 18.72 -3.24
CA LEU A 145 -3.07 18.40 -4.47
C LEU A 145 -4.07 18.03 -5.57
N PRO A 146 -4.44 18.94 -6.49
CA PRO A 146 -5.45 18.64 -7.50
C PRO A 146 -4.93 17.59 -8.50
N VAL A 147 -5.82 16.69 -8.92
CA VAL A 147 -5.52 15.68 -9.93
C VAL A 147 -5.14 16.32 -11.26
N ALA A 148 -4.03 15.87 -11.86
CA ALA A 148 -3.56 16.32 -13.16
C ALA A 148 -4.63 16.11 -14.24
N ARG A 149 -4.63 16.98 -15.26
CA ARG A 149 -5.58 16.88 -16.40
C ARG A 149 -5.05 16.01 -17.52
N THR A 150 -3.74 15.88 -17.61
CA THR A 150 -3.00 15.15 -18.63
C THR A 150 -1.77 14.56 -17.97
N ALA A 151 -1.38 13.36 -18.37
CA ALA A 151 -0.15 12.76 -17.90
C ALA A 151 1.07 13.59 -18.33
N PRO A 152 2.10 13.70 -17.48
CA PRO A 152 3.38 14.27 -17.89
C PRO A 152 4.00 13.42 -19.00
N LYS A 153 4.70 14.07 -19.94
CA LYS A 153 5.33 13.37 -21.08
C LYS A 153 6.63 12.67 -20.65
N PRO A 154 7.07 11.60 -21.34
CA PRO A 154 8.42 11.07 -21.16
C PRO A 154 9.49 12.17 -21.23
N GLY A 155 10.45 12.10 -20.30
CA GLY A 155 11.48 13.12 -20.06
C GLY A 155 11.06 14.25 -19.12
N SER A 156 9.78 14.35 -18.74
CA SER A 156 9.35 15.32 -17.72
C SER A 156 9.91 14.96 -16.35
N THR A 157 10.20 15.97 -15.56
CA THR A 157 10.65 15.84 -14.17
C THR A 157 9.45 15.87 -13.23
N VAL A 158 9.42 14.94 -12.29
CA VAL A 158 8.37 14.77 -11.28
C VAL A 158 9.00 14.48 -9.91
N ASP A 159 8.29 14.80 -8.83
CA ASP A 159 8.74 14.55 -7.46
C ASP A 159 7.81 13.54 -6.77
N VAL A 160 8.35 12.43 -6.28
CA VAL A 160 7.59 11.47 -5.45
C VAL A 160 7.80 11.77 -3.96
N TYR A 161 6.79 11.54 -3.13
CA TYR A 161 6.86 11.73 -1.68
C TYR A 161 6.39 10.49 -0.93
N GLY A 162 7.04 10.15 0.20
CA GLY A 162 6.68 8.96 0.97
C GLY A 162 7.38 8.80 2.33
N HIS A 163 6.79 7.95 3.16
CA HIS A 163 7.30 7.48 4.47
C HIS A 163 7.64 5.98 4.44
N GLY A 164 7.73 5.37 3.26
CA GLY A 164 7.99 3.95 3.11
C GLY A 164 9.39 3.54 3.53
N LEU A 165 9.73 2.29 3.23
CA LEU A 165 11.05 1.77 3.52
C LEU A 165 12.15 2.56 2.81
N THR A 166 13.28 2.62 3.47
CA THR A 166 14.46 3.40 3.05
C THR A 166 15.51 2.56 2.34
N LYS A 167 15.42 1.23 2.52
CA LYS A 167 16.30 0.17 2.02
C LYS A 167 15.61 -1.17 2.22
N ALA A 168 16.17 -2.22 1.64
CA ALA A 168 15.84 -3.60 1.99
C ALA A 168 15.93 -3.82 3.53
N PRO A 169 14.90 -4.44 4.15
CA PRO A 169 14.96 -4.81 5.57
C PRO A 169 16.10 -5.78 5.88
N ASP A 170 16.85 -5.52 6.94
CA ASP A 170 17.80 -6.50 7.50
C ASP A 170 17.05 -7.36 8.53
N PRO A 171 17.00 -8.70 8.39
CA PRO A 171 16.37 -9.56 9.38
C PRO A 171 16.90 -9.40 10.81
N LYS A 172 18.13 -8.88 10.98
CA LYS A 172 18.74 -8.61 12.30
C LYS A 172 18.33 -7.26 12.89
N ASP A 173 17.92 -6.32 12.05
CA ASP A 173 17.44 -5.00 12.44
C ASP A 173 16.41 -4.48 11.41
N PRO A 174 15.17 -4.99 11.46
CA PRO A 174 14.14 -4.60 10.51
C PRO A 174 13.73 -3.13 10.71
N THR A 175 13.96 -2.58 11.91
CA THR A 175 13.55 -1.21 12.26
C THR A 175 14.41 -0.15 11.56
N ALA A 176 15.67 -0.46 11.26
CA ALA A 176 16.57 0.47 10.56
C ALA A 176 16.17 0.77 9.12
N ALA A 177 15.25 0.00 8.53
CA ALA A 177 14.73 0.26 7.19
C ALA A 177 13.52 1.20 7.20
N LEU A 178 12.85 1.41 8.34
CA LEU A 178 11.59 2.17 8.44
C LEU A 178 11.79 3.67 8.14
N GLY A 179 10.85 4.25 7.39
CA GLY A 179 10.86 5.66 6.99
C GLY A 179 10.18 6.57 8.00
N ASP A 180 10.90 7.03 9.03
CA ASP A 180 10.32 7.97 10.01
C ASP A 180 10.08 9.38 9.44
N GLN A 181 11.07 9.90 8.70
CA GLN A 181 11.02 11.24 8.12
C GLN A 181 10.50 11.20 6.68
N LEU A 182 9.51 12.05 6.38
CA LEU A 182 9.00 12.27 5.03
C LEU A 182 10.14 12.61 4.09
N LYS A 183 10.19 11.93 2.96
CA LYS A 183 11.20 12.13 1.95
C LYS A 183 10.59 12.37 0.60
N HIS A 184 11.42 12.89 -0.28
CA HIS A 184 11.10 13.00 -1.68
C HIS A 184 12.29 12.62 -2.56
N ALA A 185 11.97 12.25 -3.79
CA ALA A 185 12.96 12.11 -4.83
C ALA A 185 12.46 12.68 -6.14
N ARG A 186 13.41 13.21 -6.91
CA ARG A 186 13.17 13.68 -8.27
C ARG A 186 13.38 12.54 -9.25
N LEU A 187 12.35 12.23 -10.02
CA LEU A 187 12.34 11.16 -11.01
C LEU A 187 12.09 11.73 -12.41
N SER A 188 12.43 10.93 -13.42
CA SER A 188 12.15 11.25 -14.83
C SER A 188 11.08 10.30 -15.36
N VAL A 189 10.03 10.85 -15.95
CA VAL A 189 9.00 10.05 -16.65
C VAL A 189 9.63 9.32 -17.83
N ILE A 190 9.26 8.06 -18.04
CA ILE A 190 9.75 7.24 -19.15
C ILE A 190 8.60 6.75 -20.03
N ASP A 191 8.92 6.28 -21.23
CA ASP A 191 7.94 5.66 -22.12
C ASP A 191 7.61 4.21 -21.72
N ASP A 192 6.44 3.74 -22.15
CA ASP A 192 5.94 2.39 -21.87
C ASP A 192 6.91 1.29 -22.31
N ARG A 193 7.64 1.52 -23.41
CA ARG A 193 8.63 0.55 -23.90
C ARG A 193 9.77 0.38 -22.91
N THR A 194 10.29 1.48 -22.39
CA THR A 194 11.35 1.48 -21.38
C THR A 194 10.82 0.91 -20.07
N CYS A 195 9.59 1.25 -19.68
CA CYS A 195 8.97 0.72 -18.48
C CYS A 195 8.78 -0.80 -18.55
N ALA A 196 8.18 -1.31 -19.61
CA ALA A 196 7.93 -2.74 -19.80
C ALA A 196 9.23 -3.56 -19.83
N ALA A 197 10.33 -2.98 -20.32
CA ALA A 197 11.65 -3.62 -20.28
C ALA A 197 12.26 -3.71 -18.88
N GLY A 198 11.75 -2.94 -17.91
CA GLY A 198 12.16 -2.96 -16.52
C GLY A 198 11.41 -3.97 -15.63
N LEU A 199 10.31 -4.57 -16.13
CA LEU A 199 9.50 -5.56 -15.42
C LEU A 199 10.00 -6.99 -15.69
N ALA A 200 9.56 -7.98 -14.89
CA ALA A 200 9.88 -9.39 -15.16
C ALA A 200 9.29 -9.91 -16.48
N ASP A 201 8.14 -9.37 -16.90
CA ASP A 201 7.52 -9.62 -18.20
C ASP A 201 6.89 -8.33 -18.72
N PRO A 202 7.18 -7.90 -19.97
CA PRO A 202 6.53 -6.76 -20.60
C PRO A 202 4.99 -6.79 -20.56
N ALA A 203 4.36 -7.97 -20.53
CA ALA A 203 2.91 -8.14 -20.44
C ALA A 203 2.32 -7.71 -19.09
N MET A 204 3.16 -7.43 -18.10
CA MET A 204 2.76 -6.86 -16.81
C MET A 204 2.39 -5.37 -16.91
N LEU A 205 2.84 -4.66 -17.95
CA LEU A 205 2.53 -3.24 -18.08
C LEU A 205 1.16 -2.99 -18.71
N ASP A 206 0.25 -2.35 -17.96
CA ASP A 206 -0.96 -1.73 -18.50
C ASP A 206 -0.73 -0.26 -18.83
N GLY A 207 -0.07 0.01 -19.96
CA GLY A 207 0.29 1.38 -20.38
C GLY A 207 -0.83 2.42 -20.36
N PRO A 208 -2.11 2.09 -20.66
CA PRO A 208 -3.20 3.07 -20.57
C PRO A 208 -3.49 3.62 -19.16
N SER A 209 -3.18 2.88 -18.10
CA SER A 209 -3.46 3.26 -16.71
C SER A 209 -2.21 3.42 -15.84
N VAL A 210 -1.02 3.11 -16.38
CA VAL A 210 0.25 3.16 -15.66
C VAL A 210 1.17 4.23 -16.24
N LEU A 211 1.61 5.14 -15.37
CA LEU A 211 2.71 6.08 -15.61
C LEU A 211 3.98 5.52 -14.98
N CYS A 212 5.09 5.47 -15.71
CA CYS A 212 6.35 4.98 -15.18
C CYS A 212 7.41 6.07 -15.07
N THR A 213 8.31 5.89 -14.11
CA THR A 213 9.48 6.76 -13.95
C THR A 213 10.75 5.95 -13.72
N GLN A 214 11.89 6.61 -13.86
CA GLN A 214 13.19 6.10 -13.46
C GLN A 214 14.00 7.19 -12.77
N GLY A 215 14.98 6.78 -11.97
CA GLY A 215 15.91 7.68 -11.30
C GLY A 215 16.99 6.92 -10.56
N THR A 216 17.77 7.65 -9.77
CA THR A 216 18.72 7.05 -8.81
C THR A 216 18.07 6.65 -7.50
N ALA A 217 16.85 7.14 -7.26
CA ALA A 217 16.02 6.77 -6.15
C ALA A 217 14.85 5.91 -6.62
N THR A 218 14.29 5.09 -5.74
CA THR A 218 13.18 4.19 -6.03
C THR A 218 12.13 4.27 -4.94
N VAL A 219 10.87 4.06 -5.29
CA VAL A 219 9.81 3.83 -4.29
C VAL A 219 9.97 2.43 -3.69
N CYS A 220 9.47 2.26 -2.46
CA CYS A 220 9.60 1.02 -1.70
C CYS A 220 8.31 0.67 -0.96
N PRO A 221 8.20 -0.53 -0.35
CA PRO A 221 7.05 -0.87 0.47
C PRO A 221 6.75 0.22 1.50
N GLY A 222 5.50 0.62 1.61
CA GLY A 222 5.04 1.75 2.43
C GLY A 222 4.94 3.10 1.71
N ASP A 223 5.59 3.27 0.55
CA ASP A 223 5.35 4.43 -0.32
C ASP A 223 4.08 4.26 -1.16
N SER A 224 3.57 3.03 -1.31
CA SER A 224 2.33 2.66 -2.00
C SER A 224 1.19 3.62 -1.73
N GLY A 225 0.51 4.09 -2.77
CA GLY A 225 -0.55 5.10 -2.69
C GLY A 225 -0.06 6.54 -2.56
N GLY A 226 1.22 6.76 -2.27
CA GLY A 226 1.83 8.09 -2.18
C GLY A 226 1.78 8.88 -3.48
N PRO A 227 1.90 10.22 -3.43
CA PRO A 227 1.78 11.07 -4.61
C PRO A 227 3.07 11.14 -5.42
N LEU A 228 2.93 10.99 -6.74
CA LEU A 228 3.86 11.53 -7.73
C LEU A 228 3.35 12.91 -8.19
N VAL A 229 4.18 13.93 -7.99
CA VAL A 229 3.82 15.34 -8.16
C VAL A 229 4.47 15.92 -9.40
N GLU A 230 3.65 16.49 -10.29
CA GLU A 230 4.11 17.36 -11.37
C GLU A 230 4.01 18.83 -10.95
N LYS A 231 5.10 19.58 -11.10
CA LYS A 231 5.12 21.03 -10.87
C LYS A 231 4.69 21.75 -12.15
N THR A 232 3.58 22.48 -12.09
CA THR A 232 3.05 23.23 -13.24
C THR A 232 3.00 24.73 -12.95
N PRO A 233 2.89 25.59 -13.99
CA PRO A 233 2.61 27.03 -13.79
C PRO A 233 1.31 27.32 -13.03
N LEU A 234 0.40 26.35 -12.92
CA LEU A 234 -0.86 26.44 -12.19
C LEU A 234 -0.76 25.87 -10.76
N GLY A 235 0.44 25.53 -10.32
CA GLY A 235 0.74 24.85 -9.05
C GLY A 235 0.90 23.33 -9.22
N ASP A 236 1.27 22.70 -8.12
CA ASP A 236 1.55 21.26 -8.05
C ASP A 236 0.29 20.44 -8.38
N ARG A 237 0.46 19.31 -9.07
CA ARG A 237 -0.61 18.39 -9.50
C ARG A 237 -0.25 16.95 -9.18
N LEU A 238 -1.25 16.16 -8.80
CA LEU A 238 -1.10 14.70 -8.67
C LEU A 238 -1.03 14.11 -10.07
N ALA A 239 0.16 13.70 -10.48
CA ALA A 239 0.44 13.07 -11.78
C ALA A 239 0.32 11.55 -11.72
N GLY A 240 0.65 10.94 -10.58
CA GLY A 240 0.53 9.51 -10.39
C GLY A 240 0.39 9.11 -8.92
N ILE A 241 0.00 7.87 -8.70
CA ILE A 241 -0.19 7.24 -7.39
C ILE A 241 0.76 6.04 -7.31
N VAL A 242 1.67 5.99 -6.33
CA VAL A 242 2.65 4.89 -6.21
C VAL A 242 1.92 3.54 -6.21
N SER A 243 2.30 2.62 -7.10
CA SER A 243 1.61 1.33 -7.28
C SER A 243 2.56 0.15 -7.07
N PHE A 244 3.64 0.08 -7.85
CA PHE A 244 4.62 -1.00 -7.79
C PHE A 244 6.02 -0.51 -8.21
N ALA A 245 7.05 -1.27 -7.91
CA ALA A 245 8.44 -0.96 -8.24
C ALA A 245 9.25 -2.22 -8.60
N GLY A 246 10.47 -2.32 -8.08
CA GLY A 246 11.44 -3.36 -8.41
C GLY A 246 11.03 -4.78 -8.01
N GLU A 247 10.09 -4.94 -7.08
CA GLU A 247 9.55 -6.24 -6.68
C GLU A 247 8.91 -7.00 -7.85
N THR A 248 8.35 -6.27 -8.84
CA THR A 248 7.83 -6.85 -10.08
C THR A 248 8.90 -7.46 -10.98
N ALA A 249 10.17 -7.11 -10.74
CA ALA A 249 11.34 -7.65 -11.41
C ALA A 249 12.22 -8.52 -10.47
N GLY A 250 11.71 -8.85 -9.28
CA GLY A 250 12.44 -9.63 -8.27
C GLY A 250 13.57 -8.89 -7.59
N LYS A 251 13.56 -7.54 -7.63
CA LYS A 251 14.54 -6.68 -6.97
C LYS A 251 14.05 -6.24 -5.60
N GLN A 252 14.99 -5.98 -4.71
CA GLN A 252 14.73 -5.44 -3.37
C GLN A 252 14.70 -3.91 -3.38
N CYS A 253 14.10 -3.33 -2.33
CA CYS A 253 14.08 -1.88 -2.10
C CYS A 253 15.51 -1.30 -2.14
N GLY A 254 15.72 -0.28 -2.98
CA GLY A 254 17.00 0.40 -3.18
C GLY A 254 17.86 -0.13 -4.32
N GLU A 255 17.46 -1.22 -4.97
CA GLU A 255 18.09 -1.65 -6.22
C GLU A 255 17.58 -0.81 -7.41
N PRO A 256 18.46 -0.38 -8.34
CA PRO A 256 18.04 0.42 -9.49
C PRO A 256 16.95 -0.26 -10.32
N THR A 257 15.82 0.42 -10.51
CA THR A 257 14.64 -0.12 -11.20
C THR A 257 13.77 0.99 -11.79
N VAL A 258 12.72 0.59 -12.51
CA VAL A 258 11.62 1.47 -12.89
C VAL A 258 10.56 1.44 -11.79
N ASP A 259 9.92 2.59 -11.56
CA ASP A 259 8.81 2.73 -10.62
C ASP A 259 7.51 2.93 -11.42
N GLY A 260 6.48 2.16 -11.06
CA GLY A 260 5.14 2.19 -11.66
C GLY A 260 4.14 2.92 -10.77
N PHE A 261 3.37 3.80 -11.39
CA PHE A 261 2.36 4.61 -10.74
C PHE A 261 1.03 4.45 -11.48
N GLY A 262 -0.08 4.39 -10.76
CA GLY A 262 -1.38 4.62 -11.35
C GLY A 262 -1.42 6.03 -11.96
N ASP A 263 -1.67 6.15 -13.27
CA ASP A 263 -1.79 7.44 -13.98
C ASP A 263 -3.03 8.18 -13.48
N ALA A 264 -2.79 9.20 -12.64
CA ALA A 264 -3.85 9.95 -12.00
C ALA A 264 -4.67 10.77 -13.02
N ALA A 265 -4.08 11.14 -14.17
CA ALA A 265 -4.81 11.82 -15.23
C ALA A 265 -5.73 10.85 -15.99
N ALA A 266 -5.30 9.61 -16.22
CA ALA A 266 -6.14 8.56 -16.81
C ALA A 266 -7.34 8.24 -15.91
N MET A 267 -7.12 8.07 -14.60
CA MET A 267 -8.17 7.79 -13.60
C MET A 267 -8.86 9.04 -13.03
N ARG A 268 -8.67 10.20 -13.67
CA ARG A 268 -9.15 11.48 -13.14
C ARG A 268 -10.67 11.51 -12.93
N SER A 269 -11.43 10.89 -13.83
CA SER A 269 -12.90 10.85 -13.75
C SER A 269 -13.36 10.16 -12.46
N PHE A 270 -12.72 9.04 -12.11
CA PHE A 270 -12.93 8.31 -10.87
C PHE A 270 -12.49 9.13 -9.65
N LEU A 271 -11.22 9.58 -9.62
CA LEU A 271 -10.64 10.32 -8.49
C LEU A 271 -11.42 11.60 -8.14
N THR A 272 -11.98 12.27 -9.15
CA THR A 272 -12.72 13.53 -8.97
C THR A 272 -14.24 13.38 -8.98
N GLN A 273 -14.77 12.15 -8.97
CA GLN A 273 -16.20 11.89 -8.97
C GLN A 273 -16.87 12.52 -7.73
N PRO A 274 -17.90 13.38 -7.88
CA PRO A 274 -18.51 14.07 -6.72
C PRO A 274 -19.14 13.15 -5.69
N ARG A 275 -19.59 11.96 -6.08
CA ARG A 275 -20.19 10.96 -5.19
C ARG A 275 -19.74 9.57 -5.66
N PRO A 276 -18.53 9.13 -5.30
CA PRO A 276 -18.10 7.78 -5.62
C PRO A 276 -18.96 6.80 -4.80
N PRO A 277 -19.32 5.64 -5.36
CA PRO A 277 -19.93 4.58 -4.58
C PRO A 277 -18.98 4.18 -3.46
N LEU A 278 -19.49 3.92 -2.26
CA LEU A 278 -18.63 3.51 -1.13
C LEU A 278 -18.70 2.00 -0.96
N ALA A 279 -17.56 1.39 -0.64
CA ALA A 279 -17.51 0.02 -0.15
C ALA A 279 -18.39 -0.15 1.11
N PRO A 280 -18.83 -1.38 1.44
CA PRO A 280 -19.58 -1.61 2.67
C PRO A 280 -18.82 -1.12 3.90
N MET A 281 -19.56 -0.68 4.91
CA MET A 281 -18.98 -0.20 6.17
C MET A 281 -19.82 -0.73 7.32
N ALA A 282 -19.15 -1.39 8.27
CA ALA A 282 -19.76 -1.99 9.44
C ALA A 282 -19.60 -1.08 10.67
N ASP A 283 -20.61 -1.06 11.53
CA ASP A 283 -20.60 -0.38 12.83
C ASP A 283 -20.18 -1.33 13.97
N THR A 284 -20.24 -2.63 13.73
CA THR A 284 -19.85 -3.70 14.66
C THR A 284 -19.07 -4.77 13.92
N GLU A 285 -18.37 -5.63 14.64
CA GLU A 285 -17.77 -6.83 14.06
C GLU A 285 -18.83 -7.93 13.86
N PRO A 286 -18.60 -8.89 12.95
CA PRO A 286 -19.35 -10.14 12.90
C PRO A 286 -19.24 -10.91 14.23
N ALA A 287 -20.27 -11.65 14.60
CA ALA A 287 -20.28 -12.42 15.85
C ALA A 287 -20.63 -13.89 15.61
N ILE A 288 -20.03 -14.80 16.38
CA ILE A 288 -20.41 -16.21 16.36
C ILE A 288 -21.34 -16.52 17.52
N THR A 289 -22.48 -17.14 17.22
CA THR A 289 -23.42 -17.66 18.21
C THR A 289 -23.63 -19.17 18.06
N GLY A 290 -24.08 -19.81 19.14
CA GLY A 290 -24.22 -21.27 19.24
C GLY A 290 -23.17 -21.91 20.16
N THR A 291 -23.14 -23.24 20.19
CA THR A 291 -22.23 -24.00 21.04
C THR A 291 -21.15 -24.65 20.20
N LYS A 292 -19.87 -24.39 20.49
CA LYS A 292 -18.74 -25.07 19.84
C LYS A 292 -18.57 -26.49 20.41
N ALA A 293 -19.42 -27.40 19.99
CA ALA A 293 -19.37 -28.82 20.34
C ALA A 293 -19.62 -29.68 19.11
N ALA A 294 -18.99 -30.85 19.01
CA ALA A 294 -19.17 -31.75 17.88
C ALA A 294 -20.66 -32.09 17.67
N GLY A 295 -21.14 -31.92 16.44
CA GLY A 295 -22.54 -32.11 16.05
C GLY A 295 -23.45 -30.91 16.30
N ALA A 296 -22.99 -29.87 17.00
CA ALA A 296 -23.73 -28.62 17.16
C ALA A 296 -23.51 -27.69 15.95
N THR A 297 -24.37 -26.69 15.82
CA THR A 297 -24.31 -25.68 14.76
C THR A 297 -23.90 -24.33 15.35
N LEU A 298 -22.90 -23.71 14.73
CA LEU A 298 -22.53 -22.31 14.94
C LEU A 298 -23.17 -21.44 13.85
N THR A 299 -23.49 -20.20 14.20
CA THR A 299 -24.03 -19.19 13.28
C THR A 299 -23.11 -17.98 13.28
N CYS A 300 -22.76 -17.50 12.09
CA CYS A 300 -22.04 -16.26 11.86
C CYS A 300 -23.08 -15.14 11.66
N GLU A 301 -23.25 -14.32 12.68
CA GLU A 301 -24.14 -13.17 12.66
C GLU A 301 -23.46 -12.03 11.89
N ALA A 302 -24.19 -11.50 10.90
CA ALA A 302 -23.73 -10.34 10.15
C ALA A 302 -23.60 -9.13 11.08
N PRO A 303 -22.61 -8.25 10.83
CA PRO A 303 -22.47 -7.03 11.60
C PRO A 303 -23.63 -6.08 11.31
N LYS A 304 -23.78 -5.08 12.18
CA LYS A 304 -24.62 -3.93 11.86
C LYS A 304 -23.91 -3.09 10.81
N TRP A 305 -24.57 -2.81 9.69
CA TRP A 305 -23.99 -2.02 8.60
C TRP A 305 -24.43 -0.55 8.67
N SER A 306 -23.48 0.38 8.56
CA SER A 306 -23.76 1.79 8.24
C SER A 306 -23.85 2.01 6.72
N THR A 307 -23.03 1.29 5.95
CA THR A 307 -23.19 1.17 4.50
C THR A 307 -23.43 -0.31 4.17
N PRO A 308 -24.68 -0.72 3.88
CA PRO A 308 -25.00 -2.13 3.67
C PRO A 308 -24.42 -2.65 2.35
N PRO A 309 -23.98 -3.92 2.31
CA PRO A 309 -23.50 -4.52 1.09
C PRO A 309 -24.62 -4.86 0.11
N ALA A 310 -24.29 -4.91 -1.18
CA ALA A 310 -25.13 -5.50 -2.21
C ALA A 310 -25.00 -7.03 -2.25
N LYS A 311 -23.83 -7.55 -1.88
CA LYS A 311 -23.53 -8.99 -1.78
C LYS A 311 -22.70 -9.27 -0.53
N ALA A 312 -23.00 -10.36 0.16
CA ALA A 312 -22.20 -10.86 1.28
C ALA A 312 -22.01 -12.38 1.12
N ASP A 313 -20.75 -12.81 1.06
CA ASP A 313 -20.36 -14.22 1.04
C ASP A 313 -19.71 -14.58 2.39
N TYR A 314 -19.94 -15.80 2.85
CA TYR A 314 -19.43 -16.28 4.14
C TYR A 314 -18.31 -17.29 3.94
N ALA A 315 -17.39 -17.34 4.90
CA ALA A 315 -16.40 -18.40 5.03
C ALA A 315 -16.16 -18.70 6.50
N TRP A 316 -15.75 -19.93 6.82
CA TRP A 316 -15.34 -20.31 8.17
C TRP A 316 -13.86 -20.69 8.16
N TYR A 317 -13.18 -20.40 9.26
CA TYR A 317 -11.77 -20.71 9.41
C TYR A 317 -11.51 -21.35 10.76
N TYR A 318 -10.44 -22.15 10.79
CA TYR A 318 -9.94 -22.76 12.01
C TYR A 318 -8.46 -22.43 12.19
N ASN A 319 -8.04 -22.29 13.45
CA ASN A 319 -6.64 -22.00 13.73
C ASN A 319 -5.75 -23.24 13.50
N LYS A 320 -4.56 -22.98 13.00
CA LYS A 320 -3.40 -23.88 13.03
C LYS A 320 -2.24 -23.15 13.69
N VAL A 321 -1.35 -23.93 14.28
CA VAL A 321 -0.11 -23.43 14.88
C VAL A 321 1.05 -24.03 14.12
N ASP A 322 1.93 -23.18 13.60
CA ASP A 322 3.18 -23.62 12.99
C ASP A 322 4.07 -24.24 14.08
N PRO A 323 4.43 -25.53 13.96
CA PRO A 323 5.19 -26.23 14.99
C PRO A 323 6.64 -25.73 15.12
N SER A 324 7.16 -24.98 14.15
CA SER A 324 8.55 -24.52 14.14
C SER A 324 8.78 -23.26 14.96
N ASN A 325 7.79 -22.37 15.02
CA ASN A 325 7.90 -21.03 15.63
C ASN A 325 6.71 -20.67 16.54
N GLY A 326 5.67 -21.52 16.60
CA GLY A 326 4.47 -21.30 17.39
C GLY A 326 3.50 -20.27 16.79
N PHE A 327 3.71 -19.84 15.55
CA PHE A 327 2.87 -18.84 14.88
C PHE A 327 1.48 -19.42 14.60
N GLU A 328 0.44 -18.72 15.06
CA GLU A 328 -0.95 -19.11 14.85
C GLU A 328 -1.50 -18.46 13.58
N PHE A 329 -2.07 -19.26 12.69
CA PHE A 329 -2.66 -18.80 11.42
C PHE A 329 -4.01 -19.48 11.18
N TYR A 330 -4.87 -18.86 10.37
CA TYR A 330 -6.21 -19.36 10.10
C TYR A 330 -6.29 -20.03 8.73
N VAL A 331 -6.91 -21.20 8.69
CA VAL A 331 -7.10 -21.99 7.47
C VAL A 331 -8.59 -22.07 7.15
N PRO A 332 -9.01 -21.85 5.88
CA PRO A 332 -10.41 -21.97 5.51
C PRO A 332 -10.90 -23.42 5.70
N VAL A 333 -12.11 -23.55 6.23
CA VAL A 333 -12.87 -24.80 6.24
C VAL A 333 -13.46 -25.00 4.84
N GLU A 334 -12.95 -25.99 4.12
CA GLU A 334 -13.33 -26.22 2.72
C GLU A 334 -14.85 -26.43 2.57
N GLY A 335 -15.46 -25.68 1.65
CA GLY A 335 -16.89 -25.74 1.36
C GLY A 335 -17.81 -25.08 2.39
N ALA A 336 -17.28 -24.55 3.51
CA ALA A 336 -18.08 -23.86 4.53
C ALA A 336 -18.42 -22.41 4.12
N THR A 337 -19.26 -22.26 3.10
CA THR A 337 -19.66 -20.96 2.52
C THR A 337 -21.01 -20.44 3.01
N SER A 338 -21.63 -21.14 3.96
CA SER A 338 -22.91 -20.77 4.57
C SER A 338 -22.69 -19.91 5.83
N PRO A 339 -23.65 -19.02 6.20
CA PRO A 339 -23.63 -18.34 7.50
C PRO A 339 -23.72 -19.30 8.70
N THR A 340 -23.95 -20.60 8.47
CA THR A 340 -23.96 -21.62 9.52
C THR A 340 -22.89 -22.68 9.28
N LEU A 341 -22.26 -23.16 10.35
CA LEU A 341 -21.29 -24.26 10.33
C LEU A 341 -21.71 -25.36 11.31
N THR A 342 -21.85 -26.60 10.82
CA THR A 342 -21.94 -27.78 11.69
C THR A 342 -20.54 -28.16 12.15
N VAL A 343 -20.31 -28.13 13.46
CA VAL A 343 -19.00 -28.41 14.05
C VAL A 343 -18.73 -29.91 13.98
N THR A 344 -17.73 -30.30 13.20
CA THR A 344 -17.26 -31.68 13.15
C THR A 344 -16.35 -32.00 14.35
N PRO A 345 -16.12 -33.29 14.67
CA PRO A 345 -15.22 -33.66 15.76
C PRO A 345 -13.82 -33.06 15.64
N ASP A 346 -13.27 -32.99 14.43
CA ASP A 346 -11.98 -32.36 14.15
C ASP A 346 -12.01 -30.86 14.44
N LEU A 347 -13.04 -30.11 14.00
CA LEU A 347 -13.15 -28.67 14.24
C LEU A 347 -13.39 -28.32 15.72
N SER A 348 -13.99 -29.21 16.51
CA SER A 348 -14.31 -28.93 17.92
C SER A 348 -13.08 -28.66 18.80
N GLY A 349 -11.90 -29.14 18.39
CA GLY A 349 -10.63 -28.91 19.06
C GLY A 349 -9.90 -27.62 18.66
N HIS A 350 -10.41 -26.90 17.65
CA HIS A 350 -9.81 -25.67 17.14
C HIS A 350 -10.52 -24.42 17.64
N LYS A 351 -9.82 -23.28 17.63
CA LYS A 351 -10.45 -21.97 17.62
C LYS A 351 -11.07 -21.75 16.26
N LEU A 352 -12.30 -21.25 16.23
CA LEU A 352 -13.04 -21.00 15.00
C LEU A 352 -13.41 -19.52 14.91
N ASN A 353 -13.25 -18.92 13.74
CA ASN A 353 -13.84 -17.63 13.40
C ASN A 353 -14.59 -17.73 12.06
N CYS A 354 -15.45 -16.76 11.80
CA CYS A 354 -16.11 -16.61 10.50
C CYS A 354 -15.63 -15.33 9.82
N GLY A 355 -15.54 -15.39 8.50
CA GLY A 355 -15.26 -14.26 7.63
C GLY A 355 -16.48 -13.92 6.79
N ILE A 356 -16.68 -12.63 6.54
CA ILE A 356 -17.72 -12.10 5.64
C ILE A 356 -17.04 -11.24 4.58
N THR A 357 -17.09 -11.68 3.33
CA THR A 357 -16.68 -10.89 2.16
C THR A 357 -17.89 -10.12 1.67
N ALA A 358 -17.89 -8.80 1.88
CA ALA A 358 -19.03 -7.94 1.57
C ALA A 358 -18.66 -6.95 0.47
N SER A 359 -19.54 -6.71 -0.51
CA SER A 359 -19.24 -5.82 -1.62
C SER A 359 -20.39 -4.91 -2.06
N THR A 360 -20.00 -3.76 -2.61
CA THR A 360 -20.85 -2.83 -3.37
C THR A 360 -20.11 -2.44 -4.67
N ALA A 361 -20.69 -1.53 -5.46
CA ALA A 361 -19.97 -0.91 -6.57
C ALA A 361 -18.76 -0.05 -6.15
N GLY A 362 -18.60 0.26 -4.86
CA GLY A 362 -17.47 1.03 -4.32
C GLY A 362 -16.30 0.17 -3.85
N GLY A 363 -16.42 -1.15 -3.92
CA GLY A 363 -15.36 -2.08 -3.53
C GLY A 363 -15.83 -3.18 -2.60
N THR A 364 -14.87 -3.96 -2.15
CA THR A 364 -15.05 -5.14 -1.31
C THR A 364 -14.35 -4.93 0.02
N VAL A 365 -14.98 -5.39 1.10
CA VAL A 365 -14.38 -5.45 2.45
C VAL A 365 -14.44 -6.88 2.95
N LEU A 366 -13.44 -7.26 3.75
CA LEU A 366 -13.38 -8.56 4.40
C LEU A 366 -13.37 -8.35 5.92
N LEU A 367 -14.42 -8.84 6.57
CA LEU A 367 -14.60 -8.73 8.01
C LEU A 367 -14.44 -10.10 8.66
N TYR A 368 -13.87 -10.15 9.86
CA TYR A 368 -13.74 -11.38 10.63
C TYR A 368 -14.38 -11.21 12.01
N SER A 369 -15.00 -12.27 12.50
CA SER A 369 -15.43 -12.34 13.90
C SER A 369 -14.25 -12.59 14.83
N ASP A 370 -14.47 -12.31 16.11
CA ASP A 370 -13.71 -12.94 17.20
C ASP A 370 -13.78 -14.48 17.10
N VAL A 371 -12.80 -15.14 17.72
CA VAL A 371 -12.73 -16.59 17.80
C VAL A 371 -13.57 -17.17 18.95
N VAL A 372 -14.14 -18.35 18.72
CA VAL A 372 -14.86 -19.17 19.73
C VAL A 372 -14.20 -20.50 20.01
#